data_AF-A0A815VPI3-F1
#
_entry.id   AF-A0A815VPI3-F1
#
_cell.length_a   1.000
_cell.length_b   1.000
_cell.length_c   1.000
_cell.angle_alpha   90.00
_cell.angle_beta   90.00
_cell.angle_gamma   90.00
#
_symmetry.space_group_name_H-M   'P 1'
#
loop_
_entity.id
_entity.type
_entity.pdbx_description
1 polymer ?
#
loop_
_entity_poly.entity_id
_entity_poly.type
_entity_poly.pdbx_seq_one_letter_code
_entity_poly.pdbx_strand_id
1 'polypeptide(L)'
;MHANRQTIWEKNVAKIRQHNLEHDLGLHTYTMKMNRFGDLTHEEFKKSMNGFKINANVDNNKYDRHMFLAPSNLVIPDEVESLLRQCSSAMV
;
A
#
# COMPACT_ATOMS: atom_id res chain seq x y z
N MET A 1 -24.74 -19.67 -0.35
CA MET A 1 -23.30 -19.30 -0.32
C MET A 1 -23.02 -17.82 -0.61
N HIS A 2 -24.00 -16.98 -1.00
CA HIS A 2 -23.77 -15.54 -1.25
C HIS A 2 -23.83 -14.65 0.00
N ALA A 3 -24.49 -15.10 1.07
CA ALA A 3 -24.67 -14.29 2.28
C ALA A 3 -23.35 -13.85 2.94
N ASN A 4 -22.33 -14.71 2.97
CA ASN A 4 -21.06 -14.39 3.65
C ASN A 4 -20.29 -13.25 2.99
N ARG A 5 -20.25 -13.20 1.64
CA ARG A 5 -19.57 -12.12 0.90
C ARG A 5 -20.31 -10.79 1.01
N GLN A 6 -21.64 -10.83 1.00
CA GLN A 6 -22.45 -9.64 1.21
C GLN A 6 -22.25 -9.05 2.62
N THR A 7 -22.22 -9.89 3.66
CA THR A 7 -21.93 -9.42 5.04
C THR A 7 -20.55 -8.77 5.15
N ILE A 8 -19.54 -9.30 4.46
CA ILE A 8 -18.20 -8.69 4.42
C ILE A 8 -18.25 -7.33 3.73
N TRP A 9 -18.94 -7.24 2.59
CA TRP A 9 -19.11 -6.00 1.86
C TRP A 9 -19.82 -4.93 2.69
N GLU A 10 -20.92 -5.27 3.36
CA GLU A 10 -21.66 -4.35 4.23
C GLU A 10 -20.78 -3.83 5.37
N LYS A 11 -19.97 -4.69 5.99
CA LYS A 11 -19.00 -4.29 7.02
C LYS A 11 -17.95 -3.32 6.46
N ASN A 12 -17.44 -3.57 5.26
CA ASN A 12 -16.47 -2.70 4.62
C ASN A 12 -17.10 -1.35 4.23
N VAL A 13 -18.36 -1.32 3.77
CA VAL A 13 -19.10 -0.06 3.53
C VAL A 13 -19.23 0.74 4.81
N ALA A 14 -19.66 0.10 5.91
CA ALA A 14 -19.81 0.77 7.19
C ALA A 14 -18.48 1.36 7.69
N LYS A 15 -17.40 0.60 7.58
CA LYS A 15 -16.04 1.06 7.92
C LYS A 15 -15.62 2.28 7.10
N ILE A 16 -15.86 2.27 5.78
CA ILE A 16 -15.51 3.40 4.90
C ILE A 16 -16.28 4.66 5.30
N ARG A 17 -17.58 4.52 5.58
CA ARG A 17 -18.41 5.66 6.01
C ARG A 17 -17.91 6.25 7.33
N GLN A 18 -17.62 5.39 8.31
CA GLN A 18 -17.08 5.83 9.59
C GLN A 18 -15.74 6.54 9.42
N HIS A 19 -14.81 5.97 8.66
CA HIS A 19 -13.50 6.58 8.40
C HIS A 19 -13.62 7.94 7.71
N ASN A 20 -14.54 8.08 6.74
CA ASN A 20 -14.75 9.35 6.06
C ASN A 20 -15.39 10.41 6.97
N LEU A 21 -16.29 10.02 7.87
CA LEU A 21 -16.80 10.93 8.89
C LEU A 21 -15.69 11.39 9.85
N GLU A 22 -14.85 10.46 10.31
CA GLU A 22 -13.69 10.77 11.16
C GLU A 22 -12.67 11.66 10.42
N HIS A 23 -12.51 11.47 9.11
CA HIS A 23 -11.71 12.35 8.25
C HIS A 23 -12.30 13.77 8.20
N ASP A 24 -13.62 13.90 8.04
CA ASP A 24 -14.29 15.22 8.04
C ASP A 24 -14.16 15.94 9.40
N LEU A 25 -13.97 15.18 10.49
CA LEU A 25 -13.64 15.69 11.81
C LEU A 25 -12.14 15.99 12.00
N GLY A 26 -11.30 15.76 10.98
CA GLY A 26 -9.87 15.99 11.02
C GLY A 26 -9.05 14.92 11.75
N LEU A 27 -9.62 13.75 12.06
CA LEU A 27 -8.92 12.66 12.73
C LEU A 27 -8.07 11.81 11.77
N HIS A 28 -8.37 11.86 10.48
CA HIS A 28 -7.61 11.17 9.44
C HIS A 28 -7.15 12.14 8.34
N THR A 29 -6.02 11.85 7.72
CA THR A 29 -5.43 12.65 6.64
C THR A 29 -5.83 12.18 5.23
N TYR A 30 -6.58 11.09 5.13
CA TYR A 30 -7.01 10.51 3.87
C TYR A 30 -8.44 9.99 3.95
N THR A 31 -9.11 9.90 2.81
CA THR A 31 -10.45 9.32 2.66
C THR A 31 -10.39 7.91 2.11
N MET A 32 -11.40 7.09 2.42
CA MET A 32 -11.58 5.78 1.84
C MET A 32 -12.74 5.76 0.83
N LYS A 33 -12.66 4.86 -0.14
CA LYS A 33 -13.72 4.60 -1.13
C LYS A 33 -13.85 3.10 -1.37
N MET A 34 -15.06 2.66 -1.70
CA MET A 34 -15.30 1.26 -2.08
C MET A 34 -14.55 0.91 -3.36
N ASN A 35 -13.88 -0.23 -3.37
CA ASN A 35 -13.09 -0.72 -4.50
C ASN A 35 -13.45 -2.18 -4.83
N ARG A 36 -12.77 -2.76 -5.83
CA ARG A 36 -12.97 -4.16 -6.27
C ARG A 36 -12.63 -5.23 -5.22
N PHE A 37 -12.07 -4.83 -4.08
CA PHE A 37 -11.72 -5.71 -2.96
C PHE A 37 -12.72 -5.60 -1.80
N GLY A 38 -13.88 -4.97 -2.05
CA GLY A 38 -14.89 -4.71 -1.04
C GLY A 38 -15.51 -5.94 -0.40
N ASP A 39 -15.47 -7.10 -1.05
CA ASP A 39 -15.99 -8.39 -0.56
C ASP A 39 -14.92 -9.28 0.10
N LEU A 40 -13.69 -8.79 0.21
CA LEU A 40 -12.57 -9.48 0.83
C LEU A 40 -12.36 -9.04 2.28
N THR A 41 -11.99 -10.01 3.11
CA THR A 41 -11.44 -9.72 4.45
C THR A 41 -9.99 -9.26 4.35
N HIS A 42 -9.50 -8.59 5.39
CA HIS A 42 -8.10 -8.13 5.45
C HIS A 42 -7.10 -9.28 5.26
N GLU A 43 -7.36 -10.43 5.87
CA GLU A 43 -6.50 -11.62 5.77
C GLU A 43 -6.49 -12.23 4.36
N GLU A 44 -7.66 -12.30 3.71
CA GLU A 44 -7.76 -12.76 2.32
C GLU A 44 -7.01 -11.81 1.37
N PHE A 45 -7.18 -10.50 1.56
CA PHE A 45 -6.48 -9.48 0.79
C PHE A 45 -4.96 -9.61 0.95
N LYS A 46 -4.48 -9.72 2.19
CA LYS A 46 -3.05 -9.89 2.49
C LYS A 46 -2.49 -11.14 1.83
N LYS A 47 -3.18 -12.27 1.91
CA LYS A 47 -2.75 -13.53 1.27
C LYS A 47 -2.71 -13.45 -0.26
N SER A 48 -3.66 -12.74 -0.87
CA SER A 48 -3.77 -12.66 -2.33
C SER A 48 -2.83 -11.63 -2.95
N MET A 49 -2.57 -10.50 -2.28
CA MET A 49 -1.86 -9.36 -2.86
C MET A 49 -0.46 -9.13 -2.28
N ASN A 50 -0.16 -9.67 -1.10
CA ASN A 50 1.16 -9.52 -0.48
C ASN A 50 1.97 -10.82 -0.58
N GLY A 51 2.78 -10.92 -1.64
CA GLY A 51 3.68 -12.05 -1.87
C GLY A 51 5.09 -11.87 -1.31
N PHE A 52 5.37 -10.75 -0.63
CA PHE A 52 6.72 -10.42 -0.16
C PHE A 52 7.16 -11.40 0.95
N LYS A 53 8.22 -12.15 0.67
CA LYS A 53 8.86 -13.07 1.61
C LYS A 53 10.27 -12.58 1.89
N ILE A 54 10.53 -12.25 3.15
CA ILE A 54 11.90 -11.97 3.60
C ILE A 54 12.63 -13.31 3.66
N ASN A 55 13.68 -13.45 2.85
CA ASN A 55 14.59 -14.59 2.97
C ASN A 55 15.47 -14.37 4.21
N ALA A 56 15.21 -15.11 5.29
CA ALA A 56 16.04 -15.06 6.50
C ALA A 56 17.41 -15.75 6.32
N ASN A 57 17.54 -16.61 5.30
CA ASN A 57 18.77 -17.32 4.93
C ASN A 57 19.36 -16.76 3.63
N VAL A 58 19.58 -15.44 3.55
CA VAL A 58 20.44 -14.90 2.49
C VAL A 58 21.87 -15.11 2.96
N ASP A 59 22.53 -16.15 2.43
CA ASP A 59 23.97 -16.31 2.57
C ASP A 59 24.64 -14.97 2.28
N ASN A 60 25.42 -14.46 3.23
CA ASN A 60 26.05 -13.13 3.18
C ASN A 60 27.07 -12.95 2.04
N ASN A 61 27.16 -13.87 1.08
CA ASN A 61 28.29 -13.96 0.16
C ASN A 61 27.93 -14.34 -1.29
N LYS A 62 26.81 -13.85 -1.86
CA LYS A 62 26.55 -14.12 -3.29
C LYS A 62 26.21 -12.95 -4.20
N TYR A 63 25.92 -11.76 -3.66
CA TYR A 63 25.72 -10.56 -4.48
C TYR A 63 26.28 -9.35 -3.75
N ASP A 64 27.14 -8.61 -4.43
CA ASP A 64 27.64 -7.29 -4.02
C ASP A 64 26.44 -6.37 -3.76
N ARG A 65 26.02 -6.28 -2.49
CA ARG A 65 24.96 -5.37 -2.08
C ARG A 65 25.59 -3.99 -1.95
N HIS A 66 25.50 -3.20 -3.00
CA HIS A 66 25.82 -1.78 -2.89
C HIS A 66 24.82 -1.13 -1.93
N MET A 67 25.25 -0.93 -0.69
CA MET A 67 24.53 -0.13 0.27
C MET A 67 24.48 1.30 -0.27
N PHE A 68 23.29 1.87 -0.36
CA PHE A 68 23.14 3.24 -0.84
C PHE A 68 23.91 4.20 0.09
N LEU A 69 24.94 4.84 -0.45
CA LEU A 69 25.69 5.90 0.22
C LEU A 69 25.27 7.22 -0.42
N ALA A 70 24.57 8.07 0.33
CA ALA A 70 24.18 9.38 -0.16
C ALA A 70 25.44 10.25 -0.42
N PRO A 71 25.53 10.95 -1.56
CA PRO A 71 26.66 11.83 -1.84
C PRO A 71 26.62 13.06 -0.93
N SER A 72 27.80 13.57 -0.55
CA SER A 72 27.95 14.63 0.46
C SER A 72 27.31 15.99 0.10
N ASN A 73 27.08 16.26 -1.19
CA ASN A 73 26.56 17.54 -1.68
C ASN A 73 25.13 17.42 -2.26
N LEU A 74 24.34 16.47 -1.77
CA LEU A 74 22.98 16.25 -2.27
C LEU A 74 22.02 17.34 -1.75
N VAL A 75 21.52 18.17 -2.66
CA VAL A 75 20.40 19.09 -2.39
C VAL A 75 19.12 18.38 -2.84
N ILE A 76 18.30 17.96 -1.88
CA ILE A 76 17.03 17.27 -2.13
C ILE A 76 15.94 18.34 -2.25
N PRO A 77 15.19 18.41 -3.37
CA PRO A 77 14.04 19.29 -3.49
C PRO A 77 12.94 18.93 -2.49
N ASP A 78 12.14 19.92 -2.07
CA ASP A 78 11.03 19.72 -1.14
C ASP A 78 9.94 18.79 -1.72
N GLU A 79 9.78 18.76 -3.04
CA GLU A 79 8.85 17.89 -3.76
C GLU A 79 9.54 17.21 -4.96
N VAL A 80 9.46 15.87 -5.03
CA VAL A 80 10.20 15.03 -5.99
C VAL A 80 9.31 14.50 -7.13
N GLU A 81 8.04 14.92 -7.20
CA GLU A 81 7.06 14.40 -8.17
C GLU A 81 7.49 14.59 -9.64
N SER A 82 8.19 15.68 -9.96
CA SER A 82 8.61 16.00 -11.32
C SER A 82 9.62 15.00 -11.91
N LEU A 83 10.39 14.30 -11.06
CA LEU A 83 11.42 13.34 -11.48
C LEU A 83 10.90 11.89 -11.58
N LEU A 84 9.72 11.59 -11.04
CA LEU A 84 9.17 10.23 -11.00
C LEU A 84 8.40 9.84 -12.27
N ARG A 85 7.99 10.82 -13.09
CA ARG A 85 7.19 10.59 -14.30
C ARG A 85 7.89 9.78 -15.39
N GLN A 86 9.23 9.77 -15.39
CA GLN A 86 10.03 9.10 -16.41
C GLN A 86 10.48 7.68 -16.01
N CYS A 87 10.42 7.34 -14.72
CA CYS A 87 10.90 6.06 -14.18
C CYS A 87 9.78 5.08 -13.83
N SER A 88 8.53 5.52 -13.77
CA SER A 88 7.38 4.62 -13.63
C SER A 88 7.12 3.91 -14.95
N SER A 89 7.59 2.67 -15.09
CA SER A 89 7.10 1.79 -16.15
C SER A 89 5.62 1.53 -15.91
N ALA A 90 4.75 2.09 -16.76
CA ALA A 90 3.34 1.75 -16.77
C ALA A 90 3.21 0.30 -17.26
N MET A 91 3.24 -0.65 -16.32
CA MET A 91 2.76 -2.01 -16.57
C MET A 91 1.27 -2.04 -16.23
N VAL A 92 0.47 -1.52 -17.15
CA VAL A 92 -0.97 -1.82 -17.27
C VAL A 92 -1.22 -2.34 -18.67
#